data_AF-A0A3D1IZX0-F1
#
_entry.id   AF-A0A3D1IZX0-F1
#
_cell.length_a   1.000
_cell.length_b   1.000
_cell.length_c   1.000
_cell.angle_alpha   90.00
_cell.angle_beta   90.00
_cell.angle_gamma   90.00
#
_symmetry.space_group_name_H-M   'P 1'
#
loop_
_entity.id
_entity.type
_entity.pdbx_description
1 polymer ?
#
loop_
_entity_poly.entity_id
_entity_poly.type
_entity_poly.pdbx_seq_one_letter_code
_entity_poly.pdbx_strand_id
1 'polypeptide(L)'
;SQVHLEAYYSTYPGWAEHDPEDYWQAVCTACQRLWAETELPKSAVKGVAITTQRATMINLDSDGKPLRPAIVWLDQRRTDEVPPIGALWRMAFRLARVENTINFFRS
;
A
#
# COMPACT_ATOMS: atom_id res chain seq x y z
N SER A 1 4.78 -12.81 20.29
CA SER A 1 4.01 -12.89 19.03
C SER A 1 4.54 -12.07 17.84
N GLN A 2 5.57 -11.20 17.97
CA GLN A 2 6.10 -10.40 16.84
C GLN A 2 6.71 -11.26 15.72
N VAL A 3 6.53 -10.83 14.47
CA VAL A 3 7.15 -11.39 13.26
C VAL A 3 7.89 -10.28 12.55
N HIS A 4 9.16 -10.50 12.23
CA HIS A 4 9.96 -9.54 11.45
C HIS A 4 9.74 -9.79 9.97
N LEU A 5 9.51 -8.70 9.23
CA LEU A 5 9.52 -8.67 7.78
C LEU A 5 10.84 -8.05 7.32
N GLU A 6 11.28 -8.43 6.12
CA GLU A 6 12.30 -7.66 5.42
C GLU A 6 11.78 -6.23 5.14
N ALA A 7 12.68 -5.28 4.95
CA ALA A 7 12.29 -3.87 4.84
C ALA A 7 11.61 -3.55 3.49
N TYR A 8 12.24 -3.99 2.41
CA TYR A 8 11.75 -4.06 1.03
C TYR A 8 12.85 -4.68 0.17
N TYR A 9 12.49 -5.19 -1.01
CA TYR A 9 13.45 -5.48 -2.06
C TYR A 9 13.31 -4.47 -3.20
N SER A 10 14.38 -4.34 -3.97
CA SER A 10 14.50 -3.36 -5.04
C SER A 10 15.10 -4.04 -6.27
N THR A 11 14.28 -4.21 -7.31
CA THR A 11 14.70 -4.75 -8.60
C THR A 11 15.27 -3.67 -9.53
N TYR A 12 14.91 -2.39 -9.30
CA TYR A 12 15.36 -1.23 -10.07
C TYR A 12 15.61 -0.02 -9.15
N PRO A 13 16.46 0.95 -9.55
CA PRO A 13 16.67 2.17 -8.78
C PRO A 13 15.35 2.90 -8.48
N GLY A 14 15.17 3.28 -7.21
CA GLY A 14 13.98 3.98 -6.74
C GLY A 14 12.77 3.07 -6.47
N TRP A 15 12.83 1.78 -6.76
CA TRP A 15 11.74 0.86 -6.44
C TRP A 15 11.85 0.37 -4.98
N ALA A 16 10.72 0.20 -4.33
CA ALA A 16 10.63 -0.41 -3.01
C ALA A 16 9.39 -1.32 -2.98
N GLU A 17 9.62 -2.63 -2.95
CA GLU A 17 8.58 -3.64 -3.14
C GLU A 17 8.56 -4.71 -2.05
N HIS A 18 7.38 -5.32 -1.89
CA HIS A 18 7.16 -6.53 -1.09
C HIS A 18 6.29 -7.53 -1.85
N ASP A 19 6.45 -8.81 -1.55
CA ASP A 19 5.42 -9.79 -1.87
C ASP A 19 4.20 -9.55 -0.94
N PRO A 20 2.99 -9.29 -1.46
CA PRO A 20 1.80 -9.14 -0.63
C PRO A 20 1.51 -10.34 0.27
N GLU A 21 1.91 -11.55 -0.14
CA GLU A 21 1.69 -12.76 0.64
C GLU A 21 2.48 -12.76 1.95
N ASP A 22 3.65 -12.09 1.98
CA ASP A 22 4.46 -11.96 3.20
C ASP A 22 3.68 -11.26 4.33
N TYR A 23 2.85 -10.26 3.99
CA TYR A 23 1.99 -9.60 4.98
C TYR A 23 0.98 -10.55 5.59
N TRP A 24 0.33 -11.35 4.75
CA TRP A 24 -0.68 -12.30 5.20
C TRP A 24 -0.06 -13.39 6.07
N GLN A 25 1.04 -13.99 5.62
CA GLN A 25 1.77 -15.01 6.36
C GLN A 25 2.31 -14.46 7.69
N ALA A 26 2.80 -13.23 7.72
CA ALA A 26 3.26 -12.60 8.96
C ALA A 26 2.12 -12.38 9.96
N VAL A 27 0.94 -11.92 9.54
CA VAL A 27 -0.23 -11.76 10.41
C VAL A 27 -0.69 -13.13 10.94
N CYS A 28 -0.84 -14.12 10.07
CA CYS A 28 -1.21 -15.49 10.48
C CYS A 28 -0.24 -16.05 11.52
N THR A 29 1.07 -15.94 11.24
CA THR A 29 2.13 -16.41 12.13
C THR A 29 2.10 -15.66 13.46
N ALA A 30 1.95 -14.33 13.43
CA ALA A 30 1.91 -13.52 14.65
C ALA A 30 0.71 -13.90 15.53
N CYS A 31 -0.48 -14.08 14.94
CA CYS A 31 -1.67 -14.53 15.64
C CYS A 31 -1.49 -15.93 16.24
N GLN A 32 -0.91 -16.87 15.50
CA GLN A 32 -0.64 -18.22 16.04
C GLN A 32 0.35 -18.20 17.20
N ARG A 33 1.44 -17.42 17.09
CA ARG A 33 2.41 -17.22 18.17
C ARG A 33 1.76 -16.59 19.40
N LEU A 34 0.89 -15.59 19.21
CA LEU A 34 0.14 -14.98 20.32
C LEU A 34 -0.69 -16.02 21.06
N TRP A 35 -1.37 -16.92 20.35
CA TRP A 35 -2.16 -17.99 20.98
C TRP A 35 -1.33 -19.05 21.68
N ALA A 36 -0.09 -19.28 21.25
CA ALA A 36 0.84 -20.13 21.98
C ALA A 36 1.34 -19.50 23.30
N GLU A 37 1.24 -18.17 23.41
CA GLU A 37 1.68 -17.37 24.57
C GLU A 37 0.54 -17.03 25.54
N THR A 38 -0.71 -17.40 25.26
CA THR A 38 -1.88 -17.12 26.11
C THR A 38 -2.76 -18.36 26.34
N GLU A 39 -3.36 -18.45 27.52
CA GLU A 39 -4.34 -19.49 27.86
C GLU A 39 -5.77 -19.13 27.44
N LEU A 40 -5.99 -17.92 26.91
CA LEU A 40 -7.32 -17.47 26.51
C LEU A 40 -7.84 -18.25 25.29
N PRO A 41 -9.07 -18.78 25.33
CA PRO A 41 -9.66 -19.42 24.17
C PRO A 41 -9.95 -18.40 23.07
N LYS A 42 -9.91 -18.82 21.80
CA LYS A 42 -10.25 -17.97 20.65
C LYS A 42 -11.64 -17.32 20.76
N SER A 43 -12.58 -17.98 21.43
CA SER A 43 -13.93 -17.46 21.69
C SER A 43 -13.99 -16.25 22.63
N ALA A 44 -12.88 -15.92 23.31
CA ALA A 44 -12.79 -14.73 24.16
C ALA A 44 -12.68 -13.43 23.33
N VAL A 45 -12.31 -13.50 22.05
CA VAL A 45 -12.17 -12.33 21.17
C VAL A 45 -13.54 -11.68 20.94
N LYS A 46 -13.69 -10.41 21.34
CA LYS A 46 -14.92 -9.63 21.16
C LYS A 46 -14.86 -8.64 19.99
N GLY A 47 -13.66 -8.37 19.46
CA GLY A 47 -13.45 -7.46 18.35
C GLY A 47 -12.05 -7.57 17.77
N VAL A 48 -11.90 -7.11 16.54
CA VAL A 48 -10.62 -7.07 15.82
C VAL A 48 -10.49 -5.68 15.21
N ALA A 49 -9.30 -5.08 15.37
CA ALA A 49 -8.92 -3.85 14.68
C ALA A 49 -7.66 -4.13 13.87
N ILE A 50 -7.58 -3.53 12.68
CA ILE A 50 -6.44 -3.64 11.78
C ILE A 50 -5.82 -2.26 11.66
N THR A 51 -4.49 -2.20 11.79
CA THR A 51 -3.70 -1.04 11.44
C THR A 51 -2.67 -1.44 10.40
N THR A 52 -2.32 -0.53 9.50
CA THR A 52 -1.42 -0.81 8.39
C THR A 52 -0.45 0.35 8.20
N GLN A 53 0.66 0.06 7.52
CA GLN A 53 1.37 1.13 6.82
C GLN A 53 0.43 1.77 5.78
N ARG A 54 0.53 3.09 5.62
CA ARG A 54 -0.28 3.85 4.64
C ARG A 54 0.47 3.98 3.32
N ALA A 55 -0.26 4.29 2.26
CA ALA A 55 0.28 4.57 0.92
C ALA A 55 1.04 3.42 0.24
N THR A 56 0.93 2.19 0.74
CA THR A 56 1.33 0.97 0.01
C THR A 56 0.19 0.55 -0.92
N MET A 57 0.49 0.28 -2.20
CA MET A 57 -0.48 -0.15 -3.20
C MET A 57 -0.32 -1.64 -3.51
N ILE A 58 -1.42 -2.39 -3.49
CA ILE A 58 -1.49 -3.79 -3.90
C ILE A 58 -2.55 -3.89 -5.00
N ASN A 59 -2.13 -4.27 -6.21
CA ASN A 59 -3.02 -4.44 -7.36
C ASN A 59 -3.55 -5.88 -7.37
N LEU A 60 -4.86 -6.03 -7.34
CA LEU A 60 -5.53 -7.34 -7.28
C LEU A 60 -6.34 -7.59 -8.54
N ASP A 61 -6.45 -8.85 -8.94
CA ASP A 61 -7.45 -9.30 -9.91
C ASP A 61 -8.84 -9.44 -9.26
N SER A 62 -9.82 -9.92 -10.03
CA SER A 62 -11.20 -10.13 -9.56
C SER A 62 -11.33 -11.18 -8.46
N ASP A 63 -10.36 -12.09 -8.38
CA ASP A 63 -10.32 -13.18 -7.40
C ASP A 63 -9.52 -12.79 -6.15
N GLY A 64 -9.00 -11.54 -6.10
CA GLY A 64 -8.20 -11.04 -5.00
C GLY A 64 -6.74 -11.49 -5.04
N LYS A 65 -6.24 -12.01 -6.17
CA LYS A 65 -4.84 -12.40 -6.31
C LYS A 65 -3.98 -11.19 -6.68
N PRO A 66 -2.80 -11.03 -6.05
CA PRO A 66 -1.84 -10.03 -6.46
C PRO A 66 -1.44 -10.17 -7.92
N LEU A 67 -1.59 -9.09 -8.69
CA LEU A 67 -1.15 -9.00 -10.08
C LEU A 67 0.35 -8.71 -10.20
N ARG A 68 0.97 -8.24 -9.12
CA ARG A 68 2.37 -7.82 -9.03
C ARG A 68 2.78 -7.64 -7.55
N PRO A 69 4.07 -7.43 -7.26
CA PRO A 69 4.52 -6.97 -5.94
C PRO A 69 3.83 -5.70 -5.47
N ALA A 70 3.66 -5.58 -4.15
CA ALA A 70 3.19 -4.37 -3.49
C ALA A 70 4.17 -3.22 -3.71
N ILE A 71 3.68 -2.06 -4.14
CA ILE A 71 4.47 -0.82 -4.22
C ILE A 71 4.42 -0.16 -2.86
N VAL A 72 5.54 -0.14 -2.13
CA VAL A 72 5.62 0.36 -0.75
C VAL A 72 5.68 1.88 -0.75
N TRP A 73 5.24 2.53 0.33
CA TRP A 73 5.26 4.00 0.48
C TRP A 73 6.64 4.66 0.32
N LEU A 74 7.72 3.89 0.43
CA LEU A 74 9.10 4.30 0.19
C LEU A 74 9.46 4.39 -1.29
N ASP A 75 8.61 3.85 -2.17
CA ASP A 75 8.87 3.76 -3.59
C ASP A 75 8.88 5.14 -4.25
N GLN A 76 9.90 5.37 -5.06
CA GLN A 76 10.19 6.62 -5.76
C GLN A 76 10.09 6.46 -7.29
N ARG A 77 9.52 5.34 -7.77
CA ARG A 77 9.29 5.17 -9.20
C ARG A 77 8.40 6.31 -9.71
N ARG A 78 8.80 6.89 -10.83
CA ARG A 78 8.05 7.97 -11.47
C ARG A 78 7.27 7.42 -12.65
N THR A 79 6.17 8.10 -12.97
CA THR A 79 5.51 7.92 -14.25
C THR A 79 6.21 8.80 -15.27
N ASP A 80 6.61 8.23 -16.40
CA ASP A 80 7.30 8.98 -17.46
C ASP A 80 6.34 9.85 -18.27
N GLU A 81 5.05 9.46 -18.34
CA GLU A 81 4.03 10.15 -19.11
C GLU A 81 2.76 10.38 -18.30
N VAL A 82 2.46 11.64 -18.00
CA VAL A 82 1.19 12.05 -17.38
C VAL A 82 0.24 12.56 -18.45
N PRO A 83 -0.91 11.89 -18.72
CA PRO A 83 -1.86 12.33 -19.75
C PRO A 83 -2.29 13.80 -19.57
N PRO A 84 -2.50 14.55 -20.67
CA PRO A 84 -2.90 15.95 -20.57
C PRO A 84 -4.29 16.08 -19.91
N ILE A 85 -4.46 17.13 -19.10
CA ILE A 85 -5.79 17.50 -18.58
C ILE A 85 -6.67 17.96 -19.73
N GLY A 86 -7.88 17.38 -19.83
CA GLY A 86 -8.89 17.80 -20.80
C GLY A 86 -9.26 19.28 -20.66
N ALA A 87 -9.64 19.92 -21.77
CA ALA A 87 -9.82 21.38 -21.85
C ALA A 87 -10.79 21.95 -20.79
N LEU A 88 -11.89 21.25 -20.51
CA LEU A 88 -12.89 21.65 -19.51
C LEU A 88 -12.29 21.71 -18.09
N TRP A 89 -11.52 20.70 -17.71
CA TRP A 89 -10.86 20.64 -16.40
C TRP A 89 -9.77 21.70 -16.27
N ARG A 90 -9.00 21.94 -17.34
CA ARG A 90 -8.00 23.01 -17.36
C ARG A 90 -8.66 24.37 -17.12
N MET A 91 -9.80 24.64 -17.75
CA MET A 91 -10.57 25.85 -17.52
C MET A 91 -11.09 25.94 -16.08
N ALA A 92 -11.62 24.85 -15.52
CA ALA A 92 -12.08 24.81 -14.14
C ALA A 92 -10.95 25.12 -13.14
N PHE A 93 -9.77 24.51 -13.30
CA PHE A 93 -8.62 24.77 -12.43
C PHE A 93 -8.10 26.20 -12.52
N ARG A 94 -8.19 26.83 -13.70
CA ARG A 94 -7.87 28.25 -13.89
C ARG A 94 -8.84 29.17 -13.16
N LEU A 95 -10.14 28.93 -13.32
CA LEU A 95 -11.19 29.71 -12.63
C LEU A 95 -11.06 29.59 -11.11
N ALA A 96 -10.73 28.39 -10.62
CA ALA A 96 -10.47 28.14 -9.21
C ALA A 96 -9.08 28.63 -8.72
N ARG A 97 -8.22 29.15 -9.60
CA ARG A 97 -6.84 29.61 -9.30
C ARG A 97 -5.93 28.55 -8.65
N VAL A 98 -6.11 27.28 -9.01
CA VAL A 98 -5.31 26.15 -8.50
C VAL A 98 -4.38 25.51 -9.55
N GLU A 99 -4.24 26.13 -10.73
CA GLU A 99 -3.43 25.59 -11.84
C GLU A 99 -1.98 25.28 -11.42
N ASN A 100 -1.34 26.15 -10.62
CA ASN A 100 0.02 25.92 -10.12
C ASN A 100 0.12 24.69 -9.21
N THR A 101 -0.86 24.49 -8.33
CA THR A 101 -0.94 23.32 -7.45
C THR A 101 -1.11 22.04 -8.26
N ILE A 102 -1.98 22.05 -9.27
CA ILE A 102 -2.19 20.92 -10.16
C ILE A 102 -0.92 20.58 -10.95
N ASN A 103 -0.20 21.60 -11.45
CA ASN A 103 1.05 21.38 -12.15
C ASN A 103 2.14 20.80 -11.24
N PHE A 104 2.22 21.25 -9.98
CA PHE A 104 3.17 20.72 -9.00
C PHE A 104 2.97 19.22 -8.72
N PHE A 105 1.74 18.77 -8.56
CA PHE A 105 1.46 17.33 -8.33
C PHE A 105 1.58 16.46 -9.58
N ARG A 106 1.81 17.07 -10.75
CA ARG A 106 1.96 16.38 -12.04
C ARG A 106 3.41 16.31 -12.54
N SER A 107 4.34 17.00 -11.88
CA SER A 107 5.77 17.03 -12.22
C SER A 107 6.58 15.94 -11.53
#